data_AF-A0A7W2EE10-F1
#
_entry.id   AF-A0A7W2EE10-F1
#
_cell.length_a   1.000
_cell.length_b   1.000
_cell.length_c   1.000
_cell.angle_alpha   90.00
_cell.angle_beta   90.00
_cell.angle_gamma   90.00
#
_symmetry.space_group_name_H-M   'P 1'
#
loop_
_entity.id
_entity.type
_entity.pdbx_description
1 polymer ?
#
loop_
_entity_poly.entity_id
_entity_poly.type
_entity_poly.pdbx_seq_one_letter_code
_entity_poly.pdbx_strand_id
1 'polypeptide(L)'
;MRTKHYSVASCFSSFMLPYVLFVPDFETRKKAVMTCCLGWNISLFPGVAEREVHIERIWRMVAADTKEVHPPGLENGFKQDLRTLVNLKADLFPWLLTNIPQADLIQGDGNDVLNIATGSGDTEKIEIAWCPDPIGLPLVIDFLKSIQRDTAAQVERLAQARLAAGVLTDIDSTRMTTAYCMQRANLIGYRRVLTIWRSTQPAPSVKRVLGHWQGVLDEIERDTQTVLNILVSCR
;
A
#
# COMPACT_ATOMS: atom_id res chain seq x y z
N MET A 1 2.90 -8.54 23.18
CA MET A 1 3.58 -7.77 22.10
C MET A 1 2.86 -6.42 21.96
N ARG A 2 3.57 -5.28 21.95
CA ARG A 2 2.95 -3.99 21.58
C ARG A 2 2.88 -3.92 20.06
N THR A 3 1.78 -4.35 19.47
CA THR A 3 1.50 -4.13 18.05
C THR A 3 1.10 -2.67 17.84
N LYS A 4 1.79 -1.97 16.94
CA LYS A 4 1.45 -0.60 16.55
C LYS A 4 0.01 -0.57 16.02
N HIS A 5 -0.79 0.38 16.50
CA HIS A 5 -2.13 0.61 15.96
C HIS A 5 -1.98 1.44 14.68
N TYR A 6 -2.68 1.03 13.62
CA TYR A 6 -2.66 1.70 12.32
C TYR A 6 -4.05 2.28 12.04
N SER A 7 -4.11 3.57 11.77
CA SER A 7 -5.35 4.24 11.35
C SER A 7 -5.72 3.88 9.91
N VAL A 8 -6.97 4.11 9.53
CA VAL A 8 -7.42 3.96 8.13
C VAL A 8 -6.59 4.85 7.21
N ALA A 9 -6.29 6.08 7.65
CA ALA A 9 -5.45 7.01 6.91
C ALA A 9 -4.03 6.48 6.68
N SER A 10 -3.43 5.85 7.71
CA SER A 10 -2.12 5.19 7.58
C SER A 10 -2.15 4.04 6.58
N CYS A 11 -3.23 3.26 6.57
CA CYS A 11 -3.40 2.16 5.61
C CYS A 11 -3.52 2.69 4.18
N PHE A 12 -4.30 3.75 3.98
CA PHE A 12 -4.46 4.39 2.69
C PHE A 12 -3.17 5.03 2.17
N SER A 13 -2.43 5.73 3.02
CA SER A 13 -1.16 6.33 2.61
C SER A 13 -0.16 5.27 2.16
N SER A 14 -0.11 4.12 2.85
CA SER A 14 0.75 3.00 2.47
C SER A 14 0.29 2.35 1.15
N PHE A 15 -1.02 2.22 0.95
CA PHE A 15 -1.61 1.70 -0.30
C PHE A 15 -1.29 2.56 -1.52
N MET A 16 -1.36 3.89 -1.38
CA MET A 16 -1.17 4.81 -2.51
C MET A 16 0.30 5.11 -2.80
N LEU A 17 1.18 4.95 -1.80
CA LEU A 17 2.57 5.38 -1.86
C LEU A 17 3.31 4.93 -3.13
N PRO A 18 3.18 3.66 -3.61
CA PRO A 18 3.86 3.21 -4.81
C PRO A 18 3.53 4.02 -6.09
N TYR A 19 2.36 4.65 -6.14
CA TYR A 19 1.86 5.39 -7.29
C TYR A 19 2.27 6.86 -7.29
N VAL A 20 2.71 7.39 -6.13
CA VAL A 20 3.20 8.77 -6.01
C VAL A 20 4.72 8.85 -5.97
N LEU A 21 5.39 7.77 -5.55
CA LEU A 21 6.84 7.71 -5.44
C LEU A 21 7.53 7.90 -6.80
N PHE A 22 8.47 8.84 -6.83
CA PHE A 22 9.30 9.27 -7.96
C PHE A 22 8.52 9.78 -9.17
N VAL A 23 7.31 10.29 -8.95
CA VAL A 23 6.55 11.03 -9.96
C VAL A 23 6.89 12.51 -9.78
N PRO A 24 7.65 13.16 -10.68
CA PRO A 24 8.15 14.53 -10.47
C PRO A 24 7.05 15.59 -10.58
N ASP A 25 6.09 15.39 -11.48
CA ASP A 25 5.00 16.31 -11.70
C ASP A 25 3.96 16.22 -10.58
N PHE A 26 3.71 17.34 -9.90
CA PHE A 26 2.80 17.40 -8.75
C PHE A 26 1.35 17.12 -9.15
N GLU A 27 0.90 17.64 -10.29
CA GLU A 27 -0.47 17.38 -10.77
C GLU A 27 -0.70 15.91 -11.09
N THR A 28 0.31 15.21 -11.61
CA THR A 28 0.27 13.77 -11.81
C THR A 28 0.20 13.02 -10.47
N ARG A 29 0.95 13.43 -9.44
CA ARG A 29 0.83 12.85 -8.09
C ARG A 29 -0.56 13.07 -7.50
N LYS A 30 -1.11 14.27 -7.64
CA LYS A 30 -2.46 14.61 -7.18
C LYS A 30 -3.53 13.74 -7.88
N LYS A 31 -3.42 13.55 -9.20
CA LYS A 31 -4.29 12.62 -9.95
C LYS A 31 -4.14 11.17 -9.48
N ALA A 32 -2.92 10.72 -9.20
CA ALA A 32 -2.68 9.38 -8.66
C ALA A 32 -3.34 9.20 -7.29
N VAL A 33 -3.26 10.20 -6.42
CA VAL A 33 -3.93 10.24 -5.10
C VAL A 33 -5.44 10.11 -5.23
N MET A 34 -6.05 10.91 -6.11
CA MET A 34 -7.48 10.84 -6.39
C MET A 34 -7.88 9.48 -6.96
N THR A 35 -7.09 8.93 -7.88
CA THR A 35 -7.36 7.62 -8.50
C THR A 35 -7.26 6.49 -7.46
N CYS A 36 -6.28 6.55 -6.55
CA CYS A 36 -6.17 5.64 -5.41
C CYS A 36 -7.38 5.75 -4.48
N CYS A 37 -7.86 6.98 -4.21
CA CYS A 37 -9.07 7.22 -3.41
C CYS A 37 -10.31 6.57 -4.05
N LEU A 38 -10.49 6.72 -5.36
CA LEU A 38 -11.55 6.04 -6.11
C LEU A 38 -11.42 4.52 -6.01
N GLY A 39 -10.24 3.96 -6.28
CA GLY A 39 -9.98 2.53 -6.17
C GLY A 39 -10.27 1.99 -4.77
N TRP A 40 -9.89 2.74 -3.73
CA TRP A 40 -10.20 2.40 -2.34
C TRP A 40 -11.70 2.32 -2.09
N ASN A 41 -12.46 3.34 -2.48
CA ASN A 41 -13.90 3.39 -2.23
C ASN A 41 -14.68 2.36 -3.07
N ILE A 42 -14.30 2.13 -4.33
CA ILE A 42 -14.92 1.10 -5.17
C ILE A 42 -14.68 -0.29 -4.59
N SER A 43 -13.52 -0.54 -3.97
CA SER A 43 -13.23 -1.84 -3.35
C SER A 43 -14.14 -2.21 -2.18
N LEU A 44 -14.89 -1.26 -1.63
CA LEU A 44 -15.84 -1.49 -0.53
C LEU A 44 -17.08 -2.26 -1.00
N PHE A 45 -17.42 -2.17 -2.28
CA PHE A 45 -18.49 -2.97 -2.86
C PHE A 45 -18.06 -4.43 -2.94
N PRO A 46 -18.85 -5.41 -2.48
CA PRO A 46 -18.43 -6.81 -2.47
C PRO A 46 -18.51 -7.46 -3.86
N GLY A 47 -19.43 -7.03 -4.72
CA GLY A 47 -19.68 -7.66 -6.03
C GLY A 47 -18.78 -7.14 -7.14
N VAL A 48 -18.19 -8.05 -7.93
CA VAL A 48 -17.40 -7.67 -9.12
C VAL A 48 -18.24 -6.89 -10.13
N ALA A 49 -19.49 -7.33 -10.38
CA ALA A 49 -20.40 -6.63 -11.29
C ALA A 49 -20.75 -5.22 -10.79
N GLU A 50 -20.94 -5.05 -9.48
CA GLU A 50 -21.22 -3.76 -8.86
C GLU A 50 -20.01 -2.81 -8.98
N ARG A 51 -18.80 -3.31 -8.69
CA ARG A 51 -17.55 -2.56 -8.87
C ARG A 51 -17.40 -2.06 -10.31
N GLU A 52 -17.69 -2.89 -11.31
CA GLU A 52 -17.63 -2.50 -12.72
C GLU A 52 -18.66 -1.41 -13.08
N VAL A 53 -19.87 -1.48 -12.52
CA VAL A 53 -20.87 -0.41 -12.69
C VAL A 53 -20.36 0.92 -12.13
N HIS A 54 -19.67 0.90 -10.99
CA HIS A 54 -19.08 2.11 -10.41
C HIS A 54 -17.90 2.64 -11.23
N ILE A 55 -17.02 1.78 -11.72
CA ILE A 55 -15.90 2.15 -12.60
C ILE A 55 -16.44 2.82 -13.89
N GLU A 56 -17.46 2.22 -14.50
CA GLU A 56 -18.13 2.76 -15.68
C GLU A 56 -18.77 4.13 -15.41
N ARG A 57 -19.45 4.28 -14.28
CA ARG A 57 -20.08 5.54 -13.88
C ARG A 57 -19.05 6.66 -13.70
N ILE A 58 -17.92 6.36 -13.07
CA ILE A 58 -16.83 7.34 -12.87
C ILE A 58 -16.25 7.74 -14.22
N TRP A 59 -15.99 6.79 -15.12
CA TRP A 59 -15.50 7.11 -16.46
C TRP A 59 -16.45 8.07 -17.19
N ARG A 60 -17.76 7.82 -17.16
CA ARG A 60 -18.76 8.72 -17.78
C ARG A 60 -18.73 10.13 -17.20
N MET A 61 -18.49 10.28 -15.90
CA MET A 61 -18.35 11.60 -15.27
C MET A 61 -17.10 12.32 -15.75
N VAL A 62 -15.95 11.63 -15.74
CA VAL A 62 -14.68 12.17 -16.23
C VAL A 62 -14.78 12.55 -17.72
N ALA A 63 -15.43 11.71 -18.52
CA ALA A 63 -15.62 11.95 -19.94
C ALA A 63 -16.54 13.15 -20.22
N ALA A 64 -17.59 13.34 -19.41
CA ALA A 64 -18.49 14.48 -19.52
C ALA A 64 -17.82 15.81 -19.12
N ASP A 65 -16.89 15.78 -18.15
CA ASP A 65 -16.18 16.97 -17.66
C ASP A 65 -15.05 17.44 -18.60
N THR A 66 -14.64 16.59 -19.56
CA THR A 66 -13.56 16.90 -20.49
C THR A 66 -14.13 17.32 -21.85
N LYS A 67 -13.85 18.56 -22.30
CA LYS A 67 -14.31 19.05 -23.62
C LYS A 67 -13.50 18.51 -24.81
N GLU A 68 -12.40 17.82 -24.54
CA GLU A 68 -11.47 17.32 -25.56
C GLU A 68 -11.78 15.88 -25.97
N VAL A 69 -11.46 15.55 -27.22
CA VAL A 69 -11.52 14.18 -27.70
C VAL A 69 -10.53 13.33 -26.93
N HIS A 70 -11.03 12.30 -26.23
CA HIS A 70 -10.17 11.39 -25.48
C HIS A 70 -9.23 10.62 -26.43
N PRO A 71 -7.93 10.54 -26.09
CA PRO A 71 -7.00 9.70 -26.83
C PRO A 71 -7.49 8.25 -26.91
N PRO A 72 -7.26 7.56 -28.05
CA PRO A 72 -7.56 6.14 -28.18
C PRO A 72 -6.92 5.34 -27.05
N GLY A 73 -7.71 4.48 -26.39
CA GLY A 73 -7.24 3.62 -25.30
C GLY A 73 -7.23 4.26 -23.90
N LEU A 74 -7.49 5.57 -23.76
CA LEU A 74 -7.53 6.24 -22.45
C LEU A 74 -8.57 5.60 -21.53
N GLU A 75 -9.78 5.33 -22.04
CA GLU A 75 -10.85 4.66 -21.30
C GLU A 75 -10.39 3.31 -20.75
N ASN A 76 -9.81 2.47 -21.61
CA ASN A 76 -9.38 1.13 -21.25
C ASN A 76 -8.26 1.18 -20.21
N GLY A 77 -7.30 2.10 -20.36
CA GLY A 77 -6.22 2.32 -19.39
C GLY A 77 -6.78 2.74 -18.03
N PHE A 78 -7.62 3.78 -18.01
CA PHE A 78 -8.25 4.28 -16.78
C PHE A 78 -9.02 3.19 -16.03
N LYS A 79 -9.87 2.43 -16.75
CA LYS A 79 -10.64 1.34 -16.15
C LYS A 79 -9.73 0.24 -15.62
N GLN A 80 -8.69 -0.11 -16.35
CA GLN A 80 -7.73 -1.14 -15.92
C GLN A 80 -6.94 -0.73 -14.68
N ASP A 81 -6.55 0.54 -14.59
CA ASP A 81 -5.88 1.08 -13.40
C ASP A 81 -6.81 1.02 -12.18
N LEU A 82 -8.07 1.43 -12.32
CA LEU A 82 -9.05 1.31 -11.24
C LEU A 82 -9.28 -0.14 -10.82
N ARG A 83 -9.42 -1.09 -11.75
CA ARG A 83 -9.55 -2.52 -11.41
C ARG A 83 -8.34 -3.02 -10.63
N THR A 84 -7.15 -2.62 -11.05
CA THR A 84 -5.89 -2.99 -10.37
C THR A 84 -5.87 -2.46 -8.94
N LEU A 85 -6.22 -1.20 -8.74
CA LEU A 85 -6.31 -0.57 -7.42
C LEU A 85 -7.38 -1.21 -6.53
N VAL A 86 -8.55 -1.51 -7.08
CA VAL A 86 -9.65 -2.18 -6.38
C VAL A 86 -9.23 -3.55 -5.87
N ASN A 87 -8.61 -4.36 -6.74
CA ASN A 87 -8.12 -5.69 -6.39
C ASN A 87 -6.98 -5.60 -5.37
N LEU A 88 -6.07 -4.64 -5.53
CA LEU A 88 -4.97 -4.43 -4.61
C LEU A 88 -5.45 -4.03 -3.21
N LYS A 89 -6.42 -3.11 -3.10
CA LYS A 89 -7.01 -2.75 -1.80
C LYS A 89 -7.70 -3.97 -1.19
N ALA A 90 -8.49 -4.72 -1.97
CA ALA A 90 -9.18 -5.90 -1.47
C ALA A 90 -8.21 -6.99 -0.98
N ASP A 91 -7.06 -7.15 -1.63
CA ASP A 91 -6.00 -8.09 -1.21
C ASP A 91 -5.27 -7.61 0.06
N LEU A 92 -4.88 -6.34 0.11
CA LEU A 92 -4.10 -5.80 1.22
C LEU A 92 -4.96 -5.55 2.46
N PHE A 93 -6.18 -5.04 2.31
CA PHE A 93 -7.02 -4.59 3.43
C PHE A 93 -8.50 -5.03 3.29
N PRO A 94 -8.77 -6.34 3.27
CA PRO A 94 -10.13 -6.86 3.05
C PRO A 94 -11.13 -6.48 4.15
N TRP A 95 -10.68 -6.27 5.40
CA TRP A 95 -11.54 -5.90 6.53
C TRP A 95 -11.72 -4.39 6.74
N LEU A 96 -10.93 -3.54 6.06
CA LEU A 96 -11.06 -2.09 6.20
C LEU A 96 -12.22 -1.59 5.33
N LEU A 97 -13.42 -1.57 5.92
CA LEU A 97 -14.65 -1.17 5.24
C LEU A 97 -14.97 0.32 5.37
N THR A 98 -14.02 1.12 5.83
CA THR A 98 -14.16 2.57 5.95
C THR A 98 -13.85 3.24 4.62
N ASN A 99 -14.76 4.10 4.16
CA ASN A 99 -14.54 4.93 2.98
C ASN A 99 -13.60 6.11 3.28
N ILE A 100 -13.02 6.64 2.21
CA ILE A 100 -12.18 7.83 2.22
C ILE A 100 -12.89 8.83 1.32
N PRO A 101 -13.79 9.66 1.87
CA PRO A 101 -14.53 10.63 1.06
C PRO A 101 -13.61 11.62 0.33
N GLN A 102 -12.45 11.93 0.92
CA GLN A 102 -11.53 12.91 0.37
C GLN A 102 -10.08 12.58 0.73
N ALA A 103 -9.20 12.68 -0.26
CA ALA A 103 -7.76 12.60 -0.10
C ALA A 103 -7.12 13.66 -0.99
N ASP A 104 -6.47 14.65 -0.38
CA ASP A 104 -5.82 15.74 -1.08
C ASP A 104 -4.33 15.73 -0.82
N LEU A 105 -3.56 15.97 -1.89
CA LEU A 105 -2.14 16.22 -1.79
C LEU A 105 -1.90 17.72 -1.85
N ILE A 106 -1.16 18.23 -0.87
CA ILE A 106 -0.71 19.62 -0.81
C ILE A 106 0.81 19.62 -1.01
N GLN A 107 1.27 20.41 -1.97
CA GLN A 107 2.71 20.58 -2.21
C GLN A 107 3.32 21.29 -1.00
N GLY A 108 4.37 20.71 -0.43
CA GLY A 108 5.14 21.32 0.65
C GLY A 108 6.59 21.55 0.25
N ASP A 109 7.31 22.29 1.09
CA ASP A 109 8.74 22.55 0.94
C ASP A 109 9.54 21.33 1.43
N GLY A 110 9.72 20.36 0.53
CA GLY A 110 10.49 19.13 0.76
C GLY A 110 9.62 17.87 0.74
N ASN A 111 8.62 17.80 1.61
CA ASN A 111 7.62 16.73 1.63
C ASN A 111 6.26 17.25 1.18
N ASP A 112 5.53 16.45 0.40
CA ASP A 112 4.11 16.72 0.16
C ASP A 112 3.32 16.32 1.40
N VAL A 113 2.22 17.01 1.68
CA VAL A 113 1.31 16.68 2.79
C VAL A 113 0.05 16.07 2.22
N LEU A 114 -0.24 14.84 2.63
CA LEU A 114 -1.46 14.13 2.32
C LEU A 114 -2.49 14.35 3.42
N ASN A 115 -3.58 15.03 3.10
CA ASN A 115 -4.73 15.18 3.97
C ASN A 115 -5.75 14.09 3.62
N ILE A 116 -6.15 13.29 4.61
CA ILE A 116 -7.09 12.18 4.42
C ILE A 116 -8.28 12.41 5.34
N ALA A 117 -9.45 12.62 4.76
CA ALA A 117 -10.72 12.57 5.49
C ALA A 117 -11.24 11.13 5.45
N THR A 118 -11.57 10.57 6.61
CA THR A 118 -12.13 9.23 6.73
C THR A 118 -13.64 9.31 6.92
N GLY A 119 -14.34 8.22 6.57
CA GLY A 119 -15.77 8.07 6.84
C GLY A 119 -16.18 8.16 8.32
N SER A 120 -15.22 8.06 9.24
CA SER A 120 -15.45 8.27 10.68
C SER A 120 -15.59 9.75 11.06
N GLY A 121 -15.30 10.68 10.15
CA GLY A 121 -15.30 12.12 10.41
C GLY A 121 -13.95 12.67 10.85
N ASP A 122 -12.92 11.84 10.95
CA ASP A 122 -11.56 12.27 11.27
C ASP A 122 -10.84 12.78 10.04
N THR A 123 -9.89 13.71 10.24
CA THR A 123 -8.95 14.12 9.21
C THR A 123 -7.53 13.97 9.73
N GLU A 124 -6.74 13.17 9.03
CA GLU A 124 -5.34 12.93 9.36
C GLU A 124 -4.44 13.57 8.30
N LYS A 125 -3.30 14.10 8.75
CA LYS A 125 -2.26 14.65 7.87
C LYS A 125 -1.03 13.75 7.93
N ILE A 126 -0.54 13.35 6.77
CA ILE A 126 0.62 12.46 6.64
C ILE A 126 1.62 13.10 5.69
N GLU A 127 2.85 13.26 6.14
CA GLU A 127 3.95 13.71 5.27
C GLU A 127 4.41 12.58 4.35
N ILE A 128 4.56 12.91 3.06
CA ILE A 128 4.98 11.98 2.02
C ILE A 128 6.26 12.50 1.38
N ALA A 129 7.35 11.78 1.63
CA ALA A 129 8.58 11.93 0.87
C ALA A 129 8.42 11.23 -0.49
N TRP A 130 7.97 11.98 -1.51
CA TRP A 130 7.68 11.42 -2.83
C TRP A 130 8.95 11.03 -3.61
N CYS A 131 10.11 11.63 -3.32
CA CYS A 131 11.39 11.26 -3.94
C CYS A 131 12.45 10.98 -2.86
N PRO A 132 12.41 9.81 -2.23
CA PRO A 132 13.37 9.50 -1.17
C PRO A 132 14.80 9.42 -1.73
N ASP A 133 15.74 10.05 -1.01
CA ASP A 133 17.15 10.11 -1.37
C ASP A 133 17.84 8.75 -1.13
N PRO A 134 18.62 8.21 -2.10
CA PRO A 134 19.46 7.03 -1.91
C PRO A 134 20.41 7.11 -0.71
N ILE A 135 20.77 8.29 -0.21
CA ILE A 135 21.55 8.49 1.01
C ILE A 135 20.86 7.83 2.23
N GLY A 136 19.52 7.73 2.21
CA GLY A 136 18.75 7.01 3.23
C GLY A 136 18.83 5.48 3.13
N LEU A 137 19.51 4.92 2.12
CA LEU A 137 19.58 3.46 1.91
C LEU A 137 20.07 2.67 3.13
N PRO A 138 21.09 3.10 3.90
CA PRO A 138 21.50 2.37 5.10
C PRO A 138 20.37 2.21 6.13
N LEU A 139 19.57 3.27 6.34
CA LEU A 139 18.42 3.23 7.24
C LEU A 139 17.32 2.29 6.73
N VAL A 140 17.04 2.32 5.43
CA VAL A 140 16.11 1.39 4.79
C VAL A 140 16.59 -0.05 4.95
N ILE A 141 17.88 -0.30 4.72
CA ILE A 141 18.51 -1.62 4.86
C ILE A 141 18.36 -2.15 6.28
N ASP A 142 18.69 -1.34 7.29
CA ASP A 142 18.61 -1.78 8.69
C ASP A 142 17.17 -2.05 9.12
N PHE A 143 16.23 -1.24 8.63
CA PHE A 143 14.81 -1.48 8.83
C PHE A 143 14.34 -2.79 8.19
N LEU A 144 14.71 -3.05 6.93
CA LEU A 144 14.36 -4.29 6.23
C LEU A 144 14.98 -5.52 6.88
N LYS A 145 16.23 -5.44 7.37
CA LYS A 145 16.87 -6.48 8.21
C LYS A 145 16.03 -6.81 9.44
N SER A 146 15.56 -5.79 10.16
CA SER A 146 14.72 -5.98 11.34
C SER A 146 13.42 -6.69 10.95
N ILE A 147 12.73 -6.21 9.91
CA ILE A 147 11.49 -6.84 9.45
C ILE A 147 11.71 -8.30 9.04
N GLN A 148 12.75 -8.60 8.28
CA GLN A 148 13.07 -9.96 7.85
C GLN A 148 13.25 -10.89 9.05
N ARG A 149 14.14 -10.52 9.97
CA ARG A 149 14.40 -11.30 11.19
C ARG A 149 13.15 -11.47 12.04
N ASP A 150 12.42 -10.37 12.27
CA ASP A 150 11.28 -10.36 13.19
C ASP A 150 10.08 -11.13 12.61
N THR A 151 9.88 -11.07 11.29
CA THR A 151 8.82 -11.82 10.58
C THR A 151 9.11 -13.31 10.57
N ALA A 152 10.35 -13.72 10.24
CA ALA A 152 10.77 -15.12 10.29
C ALA A 152 10.59 -15.71 11.70
N ALA A 153 11.05 -14.99 12.72
CA ALA A 153 10.86 -15.41 14.12
C ALA A 153 9.37 -15.49 14.51
N GLN A 154 8.51 -14.66 13.92
CA GLN A 154 7.08 -14.72 14.22
C GLN A 154 6.39 -15.92 13.58
N VAL A 155 6.84 -16.37 12.40
CA VAL A 155 6.36 -17.62 11.78
C VAL A 155 6.56 -18.78 12.75
N GLU A 156 7.77 -18.93 13.30
CA GLU A 156 8.10 -19.99 14.26
C GLU A 156 7.26 -19.91 15.53
N ARG A 157 7.15 -18.72 16.12
CA ARG A 157 6.34 -18.51 17.34
C ARG A 157 4.87 -18.85 17.13
N LEU A 158 4.29 -18.44 16.00
CA LEU A 158 2.89 -18.73 15.69
C LEU A 158 2.65 -20.21 15.39
N ALA A 159 3.58 -20.85 14.68
CA ALA A 159 3.50 -22.29 14.44
C ALA A 159 3.48 -23.08 15.75
N GLN A 160 4.29 -22.67 16.74
CA GLN A 160 4.28 -23.25 18.09
C GLN A 160 3.00 -22.90 18.86
N ALA A 161 2.58 -21.64 18.85
CA ALA A 161 1.38 -21.19 19.57
C ALA A 161 0.10 -21.87 19.06
N ARG A 162 0.03 -22.21 17.77
CA ARG A 162 -1.09 -22.95 17.17
C ARG A 162 -1.28 -24.34 17.79
N LEU A 163 -0.24 -24.94 18.35
CA LEU A 163 -0.31 -26.27 18.98
C LEU A 163 -0.88 -26.23 20.41
N ALA A 164 -1.06 -25.05 21.00
CA ALA A 164 -1.55 -24.88 22.36
C ALA A 164 -2.85 -24.04 22.37
N ALA A 165 -3.95 -24.66 22.83
CA ALA A 165 -5.26 -24.00 22.89
C ALA A 165 -5.23 -22.77 23.81
N GLY A 166 -5.82 -21.66 23.35
CA GLY A 166 -5.99 -20.43 24.14
C GLY A 166 -4.79 -19.48 24.19
N VAL A 167 -3.67 -19.79 23.52
CA VAL A 167 -2.48 -18.91 23.49
C VAL A 167 -2.66 -17.69 22.59
N LEU A 168 -3.45 -17.83 21.51
CA LEU A 168 -3.72 -16.75 20.57
C LEU A 168 -5.14 -16.24 20.80
N THR A 169 -5.28 -15.01 21.31
CA THR A 169 -6.60 -14.38 21.48
C THR A 169 -7.09 -13.80 20.16
N ASP A 170 -8.40 -13.65 19.98
CA ASP A 170 -8.99 -13.01 18.78
C ASP A 170 -8.51 -11.57 18.59
N ILE A 171 -8.31 -10.86 19.71
CA ILE A 171 -7.81 -9.47 19.73
C ILE A 171 -6.37 -9.42 19.23
N ASP A 172 -5.50 -10.30 19.71
CA ASP A 172 -4.11 -10.36 19.27
C ASP A 172 -4.03 -10.77 17.80
N SER A 173 -4.81 -11.78 17.39
CA SER A 173 -4.89 -12.23 16.01
C SER A 173 -5.29 -11.11 15.06
N THR A 174 -6.28 -10.31 15.45
CA THR A 174 -6.75 -9.18 14.63
C THR A 174 -5.72 -8.06 14.55
N ARG A 175 -5.07 -7.70 15.66
CA ARG A 175 -4.00 -6.69 15.67
C ARG A 175 -2.81 -7.11 14.82
N MET A 176 -2.41 -8.38 14.91
CA MET A 176 -1.32 -8.93 14.10
C MET A 176 -1.69 -8.95 12.62
N THR A 177 -2.91 -9.37 12.29
CA THR A 177 -3.42 -9.37 10.92
C THR A 177 -3.34 -7.97 10.30
N THR A 178 -3.77 -6.94 11.04
CA THR A 178 -3.63 -5.54 10.61
C THR A 178 -2.17 -5.13 10.40
N ALA A 179 -1.29 -5.45 11.35
CA ALA A 179 0.13 -5.09 11.25
C ALA A 179 0.83 -5.75 10.05
N TYR A 180 0.53 -7.02 9.78
CA TYR A 180 1.14 -7.74 8.65
C TYR A 180 0.59 -7.30 7.30
N CYS A 181 -0.69 -6.93 7.19
CA CYS A 181 -1.18 -6.32 5.96
C CYS A 181 -0.62 -4.92 5.71
N MET A 182 -0.40 -4.14 6.76
CA MET A 182 0.36 -2.89 6.66
C MET A 182 1.80 -3.11 6.20
N GLN A 183 2.45 -4.16 6.71
CA GLN A 183 3.78 -4.54 6.25
C GLN A 183 3.76 -4.86 4.74
N ARG A 184 2.83 -5.69 4.27
CA ARG A 184 2.67 -6.01 2.83
C ARG A 184 2.53 -4.75 1.97
N ALA A 185 1.66 -3.81 2.38
CA ALA A 185 1.48 -2.56 1.66
C ALA A 185 2.79 -1.74 1.56
N ASN A 186 3.54 -1.62 2.66
CA ASN A 186 4.82 -0.92 2.69
C ASN A 186 5.90 -1.61 1.83
N LEU A 187 5.91 -2.94 1.75
CA LEU A 187 6.88 -3.67 0.91
C LEU A 187 6.74 -3.32 -0.57
N ILE A 188 5.55 -3.00 -1.05
CA ILE A 188 5.33 -2.53 -2.43
C ILE A 188 6.03 -1.19 -2.65
N GLY A 189 5.93 -0.28 -1.67
CA GLY A 189 6.63 1.01 -1.67
C GLY A 189 8.15 0.83 -1.69
N TYR A 190 8.69 0.00 -0.78
CA TYR A 190 10.12 -0.30 -0.77
C TYR A 190 10.61 -0.96 -2.06
N ARG A 191 9.81 -1.85 -2.65
CA ARG A 191 10.13 -2.46 -3.95
C ARG A 191 10.26 -1.40 -5.03
N ARG A 192 9.35 -0.42 -5.07
CA ARG A 192 9.41 0.72 -6.00
C ARG A 192 10.68 1.54 -5.79
N VAL A 193 10.99 1.91 -4.55
CA VAL A 193 12.21 2.65 -4.17
C VAL A 193 13.47 1.93 -4.63
N LEU A 194 13.64 0.67 -4.24
CA LEU A 194 14.83 -0.11 -4.58
C LEU A 194 14.97 -0.31 -6.10
N THR A 195 13.84 -0.48 -6.80
CA THR A 195 13.84 -0.64 -8.27
C THR A 195 14.36 0.63 -8.97
N ILE A 196 13.87 1.80 -8.55
CA ILE A 196 14.26 3.06 -9.16
C ILE A 196 15.70 3.42 -8.78
N TRP A 197 16.08 3.28 -7.51
CA TRP A 197 17.48 3.45 -7.13
C TRP A 197 18.38 2.50 -7.92
N ARG A 198 18.00 1.23 -8.12
CA ARG A 198 18.82 0.28 -8.88
C ARG A 198 19.00 0.69 -10.34
N SER A 199 17.96 1.26 -10.97
CA SER A 199 18.05 1.69 -12.37
C SER A 199 18.88 2.96 -12.55
N THR A 200 18.91 3.85 -11.55
CA THR A 200 19.64 5.13 -11.62
C THR A 200 21.09 5.06 -11.15
N GLN A 201 21.47 4.06 -10.36
CA GLN A 201 22.84 3.95 -9.85
C GLN A 201 23.85 3.59 -10.96
N PRO A 202 25.03 4.23 -11.03
CA PRO A 202 26.03 3.92 -12.06
C PRO A 202 26.86 2.68 -11.72
N ALA A 203 27.16 2.44 -10.45
CA ALA A 203 28.10 1.41 -10.01
C ALA A 203 27.47 0.00 -9.97
N PRO A 204 28.08 -1.01 -10.63
CA PRO A 204 27.57 -2.40 -10.59
C PRO A 204 27.51 -3.00 -9.18
N SER A 205 28.42 -2.62 -8.29
CA SER A 205 28.41 -3.04 -6.89
C SER A 205 27.12 -2.59 -6.18
N VAL A 206 26.74 -1.31 -6.33
CA VAL A 206 25.53 -0.74 -5.73
C VAL A 206 24.28 -1.39 -6.33
N LYS A 207 24.24 -1.62 -7.65
CA LYS A 207 23.13 -2.34 -8.29
C LYS A 207 22.94 -3.75 -7.74
N ARG A 208 24.05 -4.47 -7.46
CA ARG A 208 24.00 -5.81 -6.85
C ARG A 208 23.45 -5.76 -5.43
N VAL A 209 23.87 -4.78 -4.62
CA VAL A 209 23.33 -4.59 -3.25
C VAL A 209 21.83 -4.32 -3.31
N LEU A 210 21.37 -3.38 -4.14
CA LEU A 210 19.95 -3.09 -4.30
C LEU A 210 19.15 -4.29 -4.82
N GLY A 211 19.73 -5.06 -5.74
CA GLY A 211 19.13 -6.31 -6.25
C GLY A 211 19.01 -7.39 -5.18
N HIS A 212 20.00 -7.54 -4.30
CA HIS A 212 19.91 -8.44 -3.15
C HIS A 212 18.74 -8.05 -2.23
N TRP A 213 18.60 -6.75 -1.93
CA TRP A 213 17.51 -6.27 -1.09
C TRP A 213 16.12 -6.39 -1.72
N GLN A 214 16.01 -6.35 -3.05
CA GLN A 214 14.76 -6.73 -3.72
C GLN A 214 14.39 -8.19 -3.44
N GLY A 215 15.37 -9.11 -3.44
CA GLY A 215 15.16 -10.51 -3.07
C GLY A 215 14.76 -10.67 -1.59
N VAL A 216 15.34 -9.89 -0.69
CA VAL A 216 14.94 -9.86 0.73
C VAL A 216 13.47 -9.43 0.90
N LEU A 217 12.97 -8.50 0.07
CA LEU A 217 11.54 -8.14 0.10
C LEU A 217 10.65 -9.34 -0.29
N ASP A 218 11.08 -10.20 -1.22
CA ASP A 218 10.33 -11.41 -1.59
C ASP A 218 10.31 -12.44 -0.45
N GLU A 219 11.41 -12.56 0.30
CA GLU A 219 11.47 -13.41 1.50
C GLU A 219 10.52 -12.90 2.60
N ILE A 220 10.57 -11.60 2.89
CA ILE A 220 9.67 -10.98 3.87
C ILE A 220 8.20 -11.19 3.47
N GLU A 221 7.85 -10.99 2.20
CA GLU A 221 6.47 -11.18 1.72
C GLU A 221 6.01 -12.63 1.92
N ARG A 222 6.87 -13.61 1.59
CA ARG A 222 6.57 -15.03 1.78
C ARG A 222 6.31 -15.38 3.25
N ASP A 223 7.16 -14.91 4.15
CA ASP A 223 7.00 -15.16 5.59
C ASP A 223 5.77 -14.42 6.14
N THR A 224 5.52 -13.20 5.64
CA THR A 224 4.32 -12.43 5.98
C THR A 224 3.04 -13.17 5.58
N GLN A 225 3.00 -13.73 4.37
CA GLN A 225 1.87 -14.54 3.92
C GLN A 225 1.71 -15.80 4.77
N THR A 226 2.81 -16.43 5.18
CA THR A 226 2.79 -17.58 6.09
C THR A 226 2.17 -17.21 7.43
N VAL A 227 2.57 -16.07 8.02
CA VAL A 227 1.96 -15.55 9.25
C VAL A 227 0.46 -15.32 9.07
N LEU A 228 0.05 -14.61 8.02
CA LEU A 228 -1.37 -14.35 7.75
C LEU A 228 -2.19 -15.63 7.60
N ASN A 229 -1.66 -16.64 6.88
CA ASN A 229 -2.33 -17.92 6.72
C ASN A 229 -2.50 -18.65 8.05
N ILE A 230 -1.50 -18.61 8.95
CA ILE A 230 -1.62 -19.19 10.29
C ILE A 230 -2.71 -18.46 11.09
N LEU A 231 -2.69 -17.12 11.09
CA LEU A 231 -3.67 -16.30 11.82
C LEU A 231 -5.10 -16.54 11.34
N VAL A 232 -5.32 -16.69 10.03
CA VAL A 232 -6.64 -17.02 9.46
C VAL A 232 -7.08 -18.43 9.90
N SER A 233 -6.16 -19.40 9.97
CA SER A 233 -6.49 -20.77 10.38
C SER A 233 -6.77 -20.95 11.88
N CYS A 234 -6.49 -19.94 12.69
CA CYS A 234 -6.74 -19.93 14.14
C CYS A 234 -8.05 -19.25 14.54
N ARG A 235 -8.77 -18.64 13.59
CA ARG A 235 -10.12 -18.10 13.76
C ARG A 235 -11.16 -19.19 13.47
#